data_AF-A0A0C3DI36-F1
#
_entry.id   AF-A0A0C3DI36-F1
#
_cell.length_a   1.000
_cell.length_b   1.000
_cell.length_c   1.000
_cell.angle_alpha   90.00
_cell.angle_beta   90.00
_cell.angle_gamma   90.00
#
_symmetry.space_group_name_H-M   'P 1'
#
loop_
_entity.id
_entity.type
_entity.pdbx_description
1 polymer ?
#
loop_
_entity_poly.entity_id
_entity_poly.type
_entity_poly.pdbx_seq_one_letter_code
_entity_poly.pdbx_strand_id
1 'polypeptide(L)'
;MGVRHYSALSQPTLEMSELVCKSLDHDATDILIDKWLEHRNDAYWEWFQNVRQRKHAAHTLRRQVIAWNKGDFVPENIFCRTVDTGRLIPLDRTWTTHVYHHRSMQDRKLSMMPVVFTMLPELMILRGMHDHGCDDVYIIVTDVKKQEMDDITEYFKLVCRYAYGKKCKPSRESQIQYEHMRLTHTLLKQRRTPCFPQIDLTFRAILYEKRPPFIILFSHQTTSYSQILFTHPLFVPAEDIYYDFPSGCPNPCCNDDCEMVRFPRRGEEGAAILSVKRGGKYGKKIRPKEMCNWVDCNVAFSEETRQGDSESSSEGSQSNRECNNGTIKNGLVCSKCRLVKYCSPEHQKKDWDEHRRVCAKPANA
;
A
#
# COMPACT_ATOMS: atom_id res chain seq x y z
N MET A 1 28.55 -14.23 18.93
CA MET A 1 27.12 -14.26 18.56
C MET A 1 26.96 -15.30 17.45
N GLY A 2 26.16 -16.35 17.66
CA GLY A 2 26.03 -17.43 16.68
C GLY A 2 25.40 -16.92 15.38
N VAL A 3 26.00 -17.26 14.24
CA VAL A 3 25.46 -16.94 12.91
C VAL A 3 24.10 -17.62 12.79
N ARG A 4 23.01 -16.84 12.84
CA ARG A 4 21.67 -17.37 12.60
C ARG A 4 21.62 -17.83 11.15
N HIS A 5 21.49 -19.14 10.96
CA HIS A 5 21.36 -19.71 9.63
C HIS A 5 20.00 -19.32 9.04
N TYR A 6 20.00 -18.98 7.76
CA TYR A 6 18.77 -18.68 7.03
C TYR A 6 17.78 -19.86 7.10
N SER A 7 16.53 -19.55 7.38
CA SER A 7 15.42 -20.50 7.28
C SER A 7 14.18 -19.81 6.70
N ALA A 8 13.48 -20.55 5.83
CA ALA A 8 12.21 -20.13 5.24
C ALA A 8 11.08 -19.96 6.28
N LEU A 9 11.28 -20.46 7.50
CA LEU A 9 10.25 -20.58 8.52
C LEU A 9 10.53 -19.72 9.75
N SER A 10 11.80 -19.41 10.01
CA SER A 10 12.18 -18.47 11.06
C SER A 10 11.90 -17.03 10.63
N GLN A 11 11.50 -16.19 11.57
CA GLN A 11 11.42 -14.74 11.37
C GLN A 11 12.82 -14.18 11.05
N PRO A 12 13.05 -13.63 9.84
CA PRO A 12 14.30 -12.98 9.48
C PRO A 12 14.29 -11.52 9.94
N THR A 13 15.46 -10.89 9.94
CA THR A 13 15.62 -9.45 10.12
C THR A 13 16.23 -8.81 8.88
N LEU A 14 16.04 -7.50 8.69
CA LEU A 14 16.61 -6.77 7.57
C LEU A 14 18.15 -6.75 7.62
N GLU A 15 18.74 -6.85 8.81
CA GLU A 15 20.19 -7.02 9.00
C GLU A 15 20.74 -8.30 8.36
N MET A 16 19.89 -9.32 8.16
CA MET A 16 20.28 -10.55 7.45
C MET A 16 20.21 -10.40 5.93
N SER A 17 19.64 -9.29 5.41
CA SER A 17 19.52 -9.07 3.97
C SER A 17 20.87 -8.75 3.36
N GLU A 18 21.17 -9.42 2.26
CA GLU A 18 22.35 -9.16 1.43
C GLU A 18 22.07 -8.12 0.33
N LEU A 19 20.82 -7.65 0.22
CA LEU A 19 20.44 -6.64 -0.76
C LEU A 19 20.85 -5.26 -0.29
N VAL A 20 21.34 -4.44 -1.21
CA VAL A 20 21.64 -3.04 -0.96
C VAL A 20 20.33 -2.28 -0.95
N CYS A 21 20.08 -1.50 0.11
CA CYS A 21 18.94 -0.60 0.18
C CYS A 21 19.39 0.81 -0.20
N LYS A 22 18.72 1.41 -1.19
CA LYS A 22 18.83 2.83 -1.51
C LYS A 22 17.49 3.51 -1.24
N SER A 23 17.48 4.47 -0.35
CA SER A 23 16.30 5.29 -0.06
C SER A 23 16.28 6.52 -0.96
N LEU A 24 15.10 6.82 -1.52
CA LEU A 24 14.78 8.07 -2.18
C LEU A 24 13.82 8.80 -1.25
N ASP A 25 14.23 9.98 -0.81
CA ASP A 25 13.41 10.83 0.04
C ASP A 25 12.33 11.57 -0.77
N HIS A 26 11.59 12.42 -0.07
CA HIS A 26 10.58 13.29 -0.66
C HIS A 26 11.16 14.24 -1.71
N ASP A 27 12.31 14.88 -1.47
CA ASP A 27 12.96 15.76 -2.44
C ASP A 27 13.25 15.05 -3.77
N ALA A 28 13.81 13.82 -3.71
CA ALA A 28 14.04 13.02 -4.90
C ALA A 28 12.73 12.64 -5.61
N THR A 29 11.67 12.41 -4.85
CA THR A 29 10.34 12.05 -5.36
C THR A 29 9.66 13.25 -6.04
N ASP A 30 9.78 14.45 -5.47
CA ASP A 30 9.23 15.68 -6.04
C ASP A 30 9.86 15.99 -7.40
N ILE A 31 11.18 15.80 -7.54
CA ILE A 31 11.87 15.90 -8.83
C ILE A 31 11.28 14.93 -9.88
N LEU A 32 10.90 13.71 -9.46
CA LEU A 32 10.28 12.73 -10.36
C LEU A 32 8.85 13.14 -10.73
N ILE A 33 8.10 13.71 -9.80
CA ILE A 33 6.75 14.24 -10.02
C ILE A 33 6.81 15.40 -11.01
N ASP A 34 7.68 16.39 -10.80
CA ASP A 34 7.85 17.52 -11.71
C ASP A 34 8.17 17.03 -13.13
N LYS A 35 9.12 16.10 -13.23
CA LYS A 35 9.48 15.48 -14.52
C LYS A 35 8.30 14.73 -15.16
N TRP A 36 7.47 14.06 -14.37
CA TRP A 36 6.29 13.39 -14.89
C TRP A 36 5.26 14.40 -15.41
N LEU A 37 5.04 15.51 -14.68
CA LEU A 37 4.12 16.57 -15.05
C LEU A 37 4.55 17.37 -16.30
N GLU A 38 5.84 17.40 -16.63
CA GLU A 38 6.34 17.96 -17.90
C GLU A 38 5.78 17.21 -19.13
N HIS A 39 5.52 15.92 -19.00
CA HIS A 39 5.01 15.06 -20.08
C HIS A 39 3.47 15.13 -20.16
N ARG A 40 2.92 16.35 -20.26
CA ARG A 40 1.48 16.59 -20.35
C ARG A 40 0.84 15.75 -21.48
N ASN A 41 -0.32 15.17 -21.20
CA ASN A 41 -1.13 14.32 -22.10
C ASN A 41 -0.69 12.86 -22.25
N ASP A 42 -0.27 12.23 -21.16
CA ASP A 42 -0.16 10.77 -21.10
C ASP A 42 -1.52 10.10 -20.76
N ALA A 43 -1.56 8.76 -20.82
CA ALA A 43 -2.77 8.00 -20.50
C ALA A 43 -3.26 8.24 -19.05
N TYR A 44 -2.35 8.60 -18.14
CA TYR A 44 -2.69 8.94 -16.75
C TYR A 44 -3.43 10.28 -16.66
N TRP A 45 -2.97 11.30 -17.37
CA TRP A 45 -3.68 12.58 -17.46
C TRP A 45 -5.11 12.38 -17.98
N GLU A 46 -5.28 11.62 -19.06
CA GLU A 46 -6.60 11.33 -19.62
C GLU A 46 -7.48 10.58 -18.62
N TRP A 47 -6.92 9.59 -17.93
CA TRP A 47 -7.64 8.87 -16.89
C TRP A 47 -8.09 9.77 -15.74
N PHE A 48 -7.22 10.66 -15.22
CA PHE A 48 -7.60 11.60 -14.17
C PHE A 48 -8.63 12.64 -14.65
N GLN A 49 -8.56 13.09 -15.91
CA GLN A 49 -9.60 13.92 -16.50
C GLN A 49 -10.93 13.19 -16.54
N ASN A 50 -10.92 11.92 -16.94
CA ASN A 50 -12.10 11.09 -16.93
C ASN A 50 -12.65 10.89 -15.51
N VAL A 51 -11.80 10.65 -14.50
CA VAL A 51 -12.20 10.58 -13.08
C VAL A 51 -12.87 11.89 -12.63
N ARG A 52 -12.31 13.04 -13.00
CA ARG A 52 -12.89 14.37 -12.74
C ARG A 52 -14.27 14.55 -13.40
N GLN A 53 -14.46 14.04 -14.61
CA GLN A 53 -15.72 14.15 -15.36
C GLN A 53 -16.78 13.14 -14.92
N ARG A 54 -16.37 11.90 -14.57
CA ARG A 54 -17.24 10.79 -14.15
C ARG A 54 -18.07 11.13 -12.92
N LYS A 55 -17.66 12.14 -12.16
CA LYS A 55 -18.36 12.59 -10.95
C LYS A 55 -18.76 11.38 -10.10
N HIS A 56 -17.81 10.46 -9.85
CA HIS A 56 -18.03 9.20 -9.14
C HIS A 56 -19.02 9.45 -8.00
N ALA A 57 -20.25 8.97 -8.21
CA ALA A 57 -21.41 9.51 -7.50
C ALA A 57 -21.23 9.30 -6.00
N ALA A 58 -21.80 10.19 -5.20
CA ALA A 58 -21.84 10.13 -3.74
C ALA A 58 -22.51 8.86 -3.16
N HIS A 59 -22.81 7.86 -3.98
CA HIS A 59 -23.35 6.55 -3.61
C HIS A 59 -22.31 5.60 -2.99
N THR A 60 -21.01 5.84 -3.12
CA THR A 60 -19.94 5.02 -2.52
C THR A 60 -19.33 5.65 -1.27
N LEU A 61 -20.15 6.25 -0.40
CA LEU A 61 -19.73 6.78 0.91
C LEU A 61 -18.92 5.80 1.79
N ARG A 62 -18.83 4.51 1.43
CA ARG A 62 -18.24 3.45 2.26
C ARG A 62 -16.99 2.76 1.70
N ARG A 63 -16.46 3.09 0.52
CA ARG A 63 -15.32 2.35 -0.07
C ARG A 63 -14.10 3.23 -0.32
N GLN A 64 -13.96 3.78 -1.52
CA GLN A 64 -12.85 4.62 -1.93
C GLN A 64 -13.42 5.77 -2.78
N VAL A 65 -12.69 6.87 -2.89
CA VAL A 65 -13.06 8.02 -3.71
C VAL A 65 -11.78 8.65 -4.22
N ILE A 66 -11.76 9.03 -5.49
CA ILE A 66 -10.78 9.97 -6.03
C ILE A 66 -11.54 11.22 -6.43
N ALA A 67 -11.07 12.39 -5.99
CA ALA A 67 -11.73 13.65 -6.21
C ALA A 67 -10.74 14.70 -6.71
N TRP A 68 -11.02 15.26 -7.88
CA TRP A 68 -10.32 16.40 -8.45
C TRP A 68 -11.34 17.39 -8.99
N ASN A 69 -11.66 18.41 -8.18
CA ASN A 69 -12.78 19.33 -8.46
C ASN A 69 -12.32 20.73 -8.92
N LYS A 70 -11.15 21.18 -8.47
CA LYS A 70 -10.61 22.52 -8.72
C LYS A 70 -9.11 22.44 -8.97
N GLY A 71 -8.56 23.53 -9.51
CA GLY A 71 -7.13 23.68 -9.74
C GLY A 71 -6.64 22.89 -10.96
N ASP A 72 -5.34 23.04 -11.19
CA ASP A 72 -4.61 22.38 -12.26
C ASP A 72 -4.35 20.90 -11.95
N PHE A 73 -3.93 20.15 -12.98
CA PHE A 73 -3.54 18.75 -12.85
C PHE A 73 -2.19 18.65 -12.15
N VAL A 74 -2.24 18.64 -10.82
CA VAL A 74 -1.08 18.47 -9.94
C VAL A 74 -1.51 17.65 -8.71
N PRO A 75 -0.62 16.88 -8.08
CA PRO A 75 -0.97 15.96 -6.99
C PRO A 75 -1.69 16.62 -5.82
N GLU A 76 -1.37 17.89 -5.54
CA GLU A 76 -1.91 18.73 -4.48
C GLU A 76 -3.44 18.93 -4.61
N ASN A 77 -3.96 18.85 -5.84
CA ASN A 77 -5.36 19.09 -6.16
C ASN A 77 -6.18 17.81 -6.32
N ILE A 78 -5.53 16.65 -6.26
CA ILE A 78 -6.17 15.34 -6.42
C ILE A 78 -6.21 14.68 -5.05
N PHE A 79 -7.40 14.33 -4.59
CA PHE A 79 -7.61 13.76 -3.27
C PHE A 79 -8.08 12.32 -3.34
N CYS A 80 -7.56 11.49 -2.46
CA CYS A 80 -7.98 10.11 -2.27
C CYS A 80 -8.63 9.93 -0.90
N ARG A 81 -9.77 9.24 -0.86
CA ARG A 81 -10.29 8.68 0.39
C ARG A 81 -9.47 7.45 0.73
N THR A 82 -8.78 7.53 1.86
CA THR A 82 -7.96 6.45 2.38
C THR A 82 -8.79 5.26 2.82
N VAL A 83 -8.24 4.06 2.61
CA VAL A 83 -8.92 2.78 2.86
C VAL A 83 -8.91 2.37 4.33
N ASP A 84 -7.95 2.88 5.10
CA ASP A 84 -7.69 2.53 6.48
C ASP A 84 -8.37 3.49 7.47
N THR A 85 -8.42 4.79 7.13
CA THR A 85 -8.97 5.84 8.02
C THR A 85 -10.17 6.59 7.46
N GLY A 86 -10.52 6.38 6.19
CA GLY A 86 -11.63 7.08 5.55
C GLY A 86 -11.40 8.59 5.39
N ARG A 87 -10.20 9.11 5.73
CA ARG A 87 -9.81 10.50 5.51
C ARG A 87 -9.67 10.78 4.02
N LEU A 88 -10.04 11.98 3.61
CA LEU A 88 -9.81 12.50 2.28
C LEU A 88 -8.52 13.33 2.30
N ILE A 89 -7.46 12.80 1.73
CA ILE A 89 -6.12 13.40 1.73
C ILE A 89 -5.63 13.66 0.31
N PRO A 90 -4.79 14.69 0.08
CA PRO A 90 -4.20 14.95 -1.24
C PRO A 90 -3.14 13.91 -1.63
N LEU A 91 -2.79 13.83 -2.92
CA LEU A 91 -1.75 12.92 -3.45
C LEU A 91 -0.32 13.43 -3.25
N ASP A 92 -0.13 14.72 -2.97
CA ASP A 92 1.16 15.41 -2.71
C ASP A 92 1.84 15.04 -1.38
N ARG A 93 1.28 14.07 -0.65
CA ARG A 93 1.76 13.73 0.68
C ARG A 93 3.09 12.99 0.57
N THR A 94 4.14 13.58 1.13
CA THR A 94 5.51 13.07 1.12
C THR A 94 5.62 11.61 1.57
N TRP A 95 6.50 10.84 0.92
CA TRP A 95 6.90 9.50 1.34
C TRP A 95 8.38 9.25 1.03
N THR A 96 8.95 8.20 1.62
CA THR A 96 10.28 7.69 1.31
C THR A 96 10.15 6.36 0.59
N THR A 97 10.85 6.19 -0.53
CA THR A 97 10.89 4.93 -1.28
C THR A 97 12.19 4.20 -0.99
N HIS A 98 12.10 3.01 -0.38
CA HIS A 98 13.22 2.12 -0.11
C HIS A 98 13.35 1.08 -1.22
N VAL A 99 14.40 1.20 -2.03
CA VAL A 99 14.67 0.31 -3.15
C VAL A 99 15.77 -0.67 -2.78
N TYR A 100 15.39 -1.92 -2.58
CA TYR A 100 16.30 -3.05 -2.35
C TYR A 100 16.72 -3.66 -3.68
N HIS A 101 18.01 -3.73 -3.94
CA HIS A 101 18.54 -4.29 -5.18
C HIS A 101 19.82 -5.10 -4.95
N HIS A 102 20.14 -5.98 -5.90
CA HIS A 102 21.38 -6.74 -5.86
C HIS A 102 22.60 -5.82 -6.07
N ARG A 103 23.74 -6.10 -5.41
CA ARG A 103 24.96 -5.27 -5.48
C ARG A 103 25.48 -5.06 -6.90
N SER A 104 25.26 -6.01 -7.80
CA SER A 104 25.71 -5.91 -9.20
C SER A 104 25.11 -4.71 -9.93
N MET A 105 23.95 -4.18 -9.50
CA MET A 105 23.38 -2.95 -10.05
C MET A 105 24.16 -1.72 -9.62
N GLN A 106 24.68 -1.70 -8.39
CA GLN A 106 25.55 -0.65 -7.87
C GLN A 106 26.90 -0.66 -8.58
N ASP A 107 27.47 -1.85 -8.80
CA ASP A 107 28.74 -2.02 -9.51
C ASP A 107 28.67 -1.46 -10.94
N ARG A 108 27.49 -1.55 -11.56
CA ARG A 108 27.18 -0.99 -12.89
C ARG A 108 26.78 0.48 -12.85
N LYS A 109 26.79 1.13 -11.68
CA LYS A 109 26.37 2.53 -11.46
C LYS A 109 24.96 2.83 -11.97
N LEU A 110 24.04 1.86 -11.90
CA LEU A 110 22.66 2.05 -12.29
C LEU A 110 21.92 2.90 -11.24
N SER A 111 21.24 3.96 -11.69
CA SER A 111 20.38 4.76 -10.82
C SER A 111 19.09 4.02 -10.51
N MET A 112 18.56 4.20 -9.30
CA MET A 112 17.24 3.68 -8.89
C MET A 112 16.10 4.64 -9.24
N MET A 113 16.40 5.90 -9.62
CA MET A 113 15.39 6.88 -10.04
C MET A 113 14.50 6.36 -11.18
N PRO A 114 15.04 5.70 -12.24
CA PRO A 114 14.20 5.14 -13.28
C PRO A 114 13.21 4.09 -12.77
N VAL A 115 13.59 3.25 -11.79
CA VAL A 115 12.69 2.25 -11.21
C VAL A 115 11.45 2.91 -10.59
N VAL A 116 11.67 3.97 -9.80
CA VAL A 116 10.58 4.71 -9.14
C VAL A 116 9.78 5.51 -10.16
N PHE A 117 10.44 6.21 -11.09
CA PHE A 117 9.78 6.97 -12.15
C PHE A 117 8.85 6.11 -13.00
N THR A 118 9.29 4.89 -13.33
CA THR A 118 8.54 3.91 -14.12
C THR A 118 7.21 3.52 -13.50
N MET A 119 7.07 3.60 -12.17
CA MET A 119 5.83 3.27 -11.47
C MET A 119 5.24 4.45 -10.69
N LEU A 120 5.70 5.67 -10.98
CA LEU A 120 5.36 6.82 -10.16
C LEU A 120 3.84 7.04 -10.04
N PRO A 121 3.04 6.94 -11.12
CA PRO A 121 1.59 7.09 -11.02
C PRO A 121 0.94 6.04 -10.10
N GLU A 122 1.36 4.77 -10.21
CA GLU A 122 0.89 3.69 -9.34
C GLU A 122 1.28 3.96 -7.88
N LEU A 123 2.53 4.39 -7.64
CA LEU A 123 3.04 4.68 -6.30
C LEU A 123 2.27 5.84 -5.65
N MET A 124 2.02 6.92 -6.39
CA MET A 124 1.24 8.07 -5.90
C MET A 124 -0.17 7.66 -5.50
N ILE A 125 -0.85 6.85 -6.33
CA ILE A 125 -2.18 6.32 -6.01
C ILE A 125 -2.12 5.42 -4.78
N LEU A 126 -1.21 4.44 -4.77
CA LEU A 126 -1.09 3.48 -3.66
C LEU A 126 -0.76 4.20 -2.35
N ARG A 127 0.11 5.21 -2.38
CA ARG A 127 0.36 6.10 -1.23
C ARG A 127 -0.93 6.83 -0.87
N GLY A 128 -1.54 7.57 -1.79
CA GLY A 128 -2.72 8.39 -1.52
C GLY A 128 -3.90 7.63 -0.90
N MET A 129 -3.99 6.33 -1.17
CA MET A 129 -5.01 5.45 -0.61
C MET A 129 -4.77 5.01 0.85
N HIS A 130 -3.57 5.22 1.41
CA HIS A 130 -3.22 4.76 2.75
C HIS A 130 -2.75 5.92 3.61
N ASP A 131 -3.41 6.11 4.75
CA ASP A 131 -3.01 7.14 5.71
C ASP A 131 -1.90 6.63 6.65
N HIS A 132 -1.96 5.35 7.04
CA HIS A 132 -0.96 4.73 7.91
C HIS A 132 -0.05 3.72 7.19
N GLY A 133 1.22 3.74 7.56
CA GLY A 133 2.20 2.72 7.17
C GLY A 133 2.66 2.81 5.72
N CYS A 134 2.32 3.89 5.02
CA CYS A 134 2.73 4.14 3.65
C CYS A 134 3.62 5.37 3.49
N ASP A 135 4.10 5.95 4.59
CA ASP A 135 5.18 6.96 4.56
C ASP A 135 6.50 6.34 4.10
N ASP A 136 6.63 5.02 4.22
CA ASP A 136 7.71 4.21 3.65
C ASP A 136 7.14 3.23 2.62
N VAL A 137 7.61 3.31 1.38
CA VAL A 137 7.29 2.37 0.29
C VAL A 137 8.47 1.45 0.05
N TYR A 138 8.20 0.15 -0.13
CA TYR A 138 9.25 -0.87 -0.22
C TYR A 138 9.21 -1.58 -1.58
N ILE A 139 10.32 -1.49 -2.32
CA ILE A 139 10.49 -2.10 -3.65
C ILE A 139 11.70 -3.04 -3.61
N ILE A 140 11.52 -4.28 -4.09
CA ILE A 140 12.62 -5.23 -4.30
C ILE A 140 12.80 -5.40 -5.81
N VAL A 141 13.98 -5.01 -6.32
CA VAL A 141 14.33 -5.11 -7.73
C VAL A 141 14.87 -6.50 -8.04
N THR A 142 14.35 -7.09 -9.12
CA THR A 142 14.65 -8.46 -9.56
C THR A 142 14.77 -8.54 -11.08
N ASP A 143 15.32 -9.65 -11.59
CA ASP A 143 15.38 -9.99 -13.02
C ASP A 143 14.52 -11.22 -13.38
N VAL A 144 13.52 -11.53 -12.55
CA VAL A 144 12.65 -12.69 -12.74
C VAL A 144 11.73 -12.50 -13.92
N LYS A 145 11.43 -13.58 -14.63
CA LYS A 145 10.47 -13.62 -15.75
C LYS A 145 9.03 -13.77 -15.26
N LYS A 146 8.08 -13.57 -16.16
CA LYS A 146 6.63 -13.69 -15.91
C LYS A 146 6.24 -14.92 -15.06
N GLN A 147 6.55 -16.12 -15.55
CA GLN A 147 6.21 -17.37 -14.83
C GLN A 147 6.90 -17.48 -13.47
N GLU A 148 8.14 -17.01 -13.35
CA GLU A 148 8.87 -17.03 -12.09
C GLU A 148 8.25 -16.03 -11.09
N MET A 149 7.78 -14.87 -11.56
CA MET A 149 7.03 -13.89 -10.75
C MET A 149 5.72 -14.48 -10.23
N ASP A 150 4.97 -15.19 -11.08
CA ASP A 150 3.75 -15.91 -10.67
C ASP A 150 4.07 -16.94 -9.58
N ASP A 151 5.08 -17.79 -9.79
CA ASP A 151 5.48 -18.82 -8.83
C ASP A 151 5.94 -18.23 -7.48
N ILE A 152 6.74 -17.15 -7.51
CA ILE A 152 7.19 -16.43 -6.32
C ILE A 152 6.00 -15.82 -5.56
N THR A 153 5.05 -15.26 -6.29
CA THR A 153 3.84 -14.67 -5.71
C THR A 153 3.00 -15.72 -4.98
N GLU A 154 2.80 -16.89 -5.60
CA GLU A 154 2.10 -18.01 -4.96
C GLU A 154 2.85 -18.57 -3.75
N TYR A 155 4.18 -18.64 -3.81
CA TYR A 155 4.99 -18.96 -2.64
C TYR A 155 4.78 -17.99 -1.49
N PHE A 156 4.80 -16.67 -1.74
CA PHE A 156 4.58 -15.69 -0.68
C PHE A 156 3.17 -15.76 -0.09
N LYS A 157 2.15 -16.02 -0.91
CA LYS A 157 0.80 -16.32 -0.41
C LYS A 157 0.80 -17.55 0.49
N LEU A 158 1.49 -18.63 0.10
CA LEU A 158 1.62 -19.86 0.89
C LEU A 158 2.29 -19.59 2.26
N VAL A 159 3.44 -18.92 2.27
CA VAL A 159 4.19 -18.63 3.51
C VAL A 159 3.41 -17.69 4.41
N CYS A 160 2.86 -16.60 3.87
CA CYS A 160 2.07 -15.65 4.65
C CYS A 160 0.81 -16.30 5.24
N ARG A 161 0.16 -17.16 4.46
CA ARG A 161 -1.04 -17.86 4.91
C ARG A 161 -0.76 -18.89 5.99
N TYR A 162 0.40 -19.56 6.03
CA TYR A 162 0.61 -20.71 6.91
C TYR A 162 1.72 -20.56 7.97
N ALA A 163 2.72 -19.71 7.75
CA ALA A 163 3.86 -19.56 8.66
C ALA A 163 3.98 -18.16 9.28
N TYR A 164 3.42 -17.12 8.65
CA TYR A 164 3.57 -15.75 9.18
C TYR A 164 2.83 -15.57 10.51
N GLY A 165 3.59 -15.23 11.56
CA GLY A 165 3.07 -14.91 12.90
C GLY A 165 2.40 -16.07 13.64
N LYS A 166 2.61 -17.33 13.22
CA LYS A 166 1.97 -18.50 13.84
C LYS A 166 2.81 -19.77 13.70
N LYS A 167 2.55 -20.74 14.57
CA LYS A 167 3.16 -22.07 14.46
C LYS A 167 2.62 -22.77 13.21
N CYS A 168 3.52 -23.10 12.28
CA CYS A 168 3.19 -23.83 11.06
C CYS A 168 2.89 -25.30 11.40
N LYS A 169 1.95 -25.93 10.68
CA LYS A 169 1.72 -27.39 10.78
C LYS A 169 2.83 -28.11 10.01
N PRO A 170 3.34 -29.27 10.48
CA PRO A 170 4.41 -29.99 9.80
C PRO A 170 4.17 -30.25 8.31
N SER A 171 2.94 -30.64 7.92
CA SER A 171 2.60 -30.86 6.51
C SER A 171 2.71 -29.60 5.64
N ARG A 172 2.35 -28.43 6.19
CA ARG A 172 2.50 -27.14 5.50
C ARG A 172 3.94 -26.65 5.51
N GLU A 173 4.68 -26.97 6.56
CA GLU A 173 6.10 -26.70 6.67
C GLU A 173 6.90 -27.41 5.57
N SER A 174 6.67 -28.72 5.40
CA SER A 174 7.29 -29.50 4.32
C SER A 174 6.93 -28.96 2.94
N GLN A 175 5.67 -28.53 2.73
CA GLN A 175 5.25 -27.90 1.48
C GLN A 175 6.00 -26.59 1.22
N ILE A 176 6.12 -25.71 2.23
CA ILE A 176 6.86 -24.44 2.11
C ILE A 176 8.33 -24.70 1.79
N GLN A 177 8.96 -25.66 2.46
CA GLN A 177 10.36 -26.03 2.20
C GLN A 177 10.55 -26.58 0.79
N TYR A 178 9.62 -27.43 0.32
CA TYR A 178 9.65 -27.96 -1.04
C TYR A 178 9.56 -26.85 -2.09
N GLU A 179 8.57 -25.96 -1.98
CA GLU A 179 8.41 -24.84 -2.93
C GLU A 179 9.60 -23.88 -2.87
N HIS A 180 10.13 -23.63 -1.67
CA HIS A 180 11.33 -22.82 -1.49
C HIS A 180 12.53 -23.41 -2.23
N MET A 181 12.76 -24.71 -2.06
CA MET A 181 13.85 -25.42 -2.72
C MET A 181 13.68 -25.45 -4.25
N ARG A 182 12.45 -25.71 -4.72
CA ARG A 182 12.09 -25.67 -6.15
C ARG A 182 12.42 -24.31 -6.75
N LEU A 183 11.96 -23.23 -6.13
CA LEU A 183 12.22 -21.85 -6.59
C LEU A 183 13.71 -21.51 -6.54
N THR A 184 14.41 -21.90 -5.47
CA THR A 184 15.86 -21.73 -5.34
C THR A 184 16.60 -22.39 -6.50
N HIS A 185 16.30 -23.65 -6.82
CA HIS A 185 16.95 -24.36 -7.93
C HIS A 185 16.58 -23.78 -9.29
N THR A 186 15.31 -23.43 -9.50
CA THR A 186 14.85 -22.82 -10.77
C THR A 186 15.57 -21.50 -11.02
N LEU A 187 15.56 -20.57 -10.06
CA LEU A 187 16.17 -19.26 -10.21
C LEU A 187 17.70 -19.37 -10.32
N LEU A 188 18.34 -20.29 -9.58
CA LEU A 188 19.77 -20.55 -9.70
C LEU A 188 20.16 -21.09 -11.08
N LYS A 189 19.39 -22.05 -11.62
CA LYS A 189 19.61 -22.60 -12.97
C LYS A 189 19.51 -21.52 -14.05
N GLN A 190 18.60 -20.58 -13.87
CA GLN A 190 18.41 -19.43 -14.76
C GLN A 190 19.36 -18.26 -14.46
N ARG A 191 20.25 -18.39 -13.46
CA ARG A 191 21.21 -17.37 -13.02
C ARG A 191 20.55 -16.03 -12.69
N ARG A 192 19.37 -16.08 -12.05
CA ARG A 192 18.62 -14.90 -11.62
C ARG A 192 19.34 -14.15 -10.51
N THR A 193 19.21 -12.83 -10.54
CA THR A 193 19.77 -11.90 -9.58
C THR A 193 18.70 -10.88 -9.15
N PRO A 194 18.42 -10.77 -7.85
CA PRO A 194 18.94 -11.58 -6.75
C PRO A 194 18.43 -13.03 -6.78
N CYS A 195 19.13 -13.93 -6.09
CA CYS A 195 18.69 -15.32 -5.99
C CYS A 195 17.45 -15.43 -5.08
N PHE A 196 16.70 -16.54 -5.19
CA PHE A 196 15.44 -16.67 -4.45
C PHE A 196 15.58 -16.51 -2.93
N PRO A 197 16.58 -17.11 -2.24
CA PRO A 197 16.78 -16.89 -0.81
C PRO A 197 16.95 -15.41 -0.42
N GLN A 198 17.64 -14.60 -1.24
CA GLN A 198 17.81 -13.17 -0.99
C GLN A 198 16.48 -12.40 -1.13
N ILE A 199 15.66 -12.74 -2.15
CA ILE A 199 14.31 -12.17 -2.34
C ILE A 199 13.44 -12.52 -1.13
N ASP A 200 13.35 -13.81 -0.79
CA ASP A 200 12.51 -14.30 0.30
C ASP A 200 12.90 -13.71 1.65
N LEU A 201 14.19 -13.72 1.98
CA LEU A 201 14.70 -13.16 3.23
C LEU A 201 14.32 -11.68 3.35
N THR A 202 14.63 -10.88 2.33
CA THR A 202 14.37 -9.44 2.35
C THR A 202 12.88 -9.15 2.42
N PHE A 203 12.07 -9.83 1.60
CA PHE A 203 10.62 -9.66 1.58
C PHE A 203 9.98 -9.97 2.94
N ARG A 204 10.32 -11.12 3.54
CA ARG A 204 9.79 -11.49 4.86
C ARG A 204 10.30 -10.55 5.95
N ALA A 205 11.55 -10.10 5.89
CA ALA A 205 12.10 -9.16 6.85
C ALA A 205 11.34 -7.82 6.84
N ILE A 206 11.06 -7.27 5.65
CA ILE A 206 10.21 -6.08 5.47
C ILE A 206 8.82 -6.32 6.08
N LEU A 207 8.18 -7.45 5.78
CA LEU A 207 6.87 -7.77 6.34
C LEU A 207 6.87 -7.83 7.87
N TYR A 208 7.91 -8.38 8.50
CA TYR A 208 7.96 -8.53 9.97
C TYR A 208 8.29 -7.23 10.69
N GLU A 209 9.29 -6.50 10.20
CA GLU A 209 9.81 -5.31 10.86
C GLU A 209 9.01 -4.05 10.51
N LYS A 210 8.67 -3.88 9.24
CA LYS A 210 8.08 -2.64 8.72
C LYS A 210 6.57 -2.71 8.60
N ARG A 211 6.03 -3.90 8.33
CA ARG A 211 4.58 -4.17 8.23
C ARG A 211 3.85 -3.21 7.28
N PRO A 212 4.36 -2.97 6.06
CA PRO A 212 3.73 -2.03 5.14
C PRO A 212 2.37 -2.54 4.65
N PRO A 213 1.48 -1.68 4.14
CA PRO A 213 0.23 -2.10 3.50
C PRO A 213 0.48 -3.02 2.29
N PHE A 214 1.52 -2.75 1.51
CA PHE A 214 1.95 -3.52 0.35
C PHE A 214 3.48 -3.55 0.20
N ILE A 215 4.00 -4.49 -0.58
CA ILE A 215 5.40 -4.57 -1.02
C ILE A 215 5.42 -4.81 -2.52
N ILE A 216 6.39 -4.26 -3.22
CA ILE A 216 6.49 -4.36 -4.68
C ILE A 216 7.70 -5.20 -5.07
N LEU A 217 7.48 -6.21 -5.91
CA LEU A 217 8.55 -6.90 -6.64
C LEU A 217 8.64 -6.28 -8.03
N PHE A 218 9.68 -5.49 -8.25
CA PHE A 218 9.93 -4.85 -9.54
C PHE A 218 10.79 -5.75 -10.40
N SER A 219 10.32 -6.10 -11.61
CA SER A 219 11.15 -6.79 -12.60
C SER A 219 11.56 -5.81 -13.69
N HIS A 220 12.87 -5.68 -13.92
CA HIS A 220 13.38 -4.85 -15.03
C HIS A 220 13.43 -5.62 -16.36
N GLN A 221 12.94 -6.85 -16.41
CA GLN A 221 12.85 -7.63 -17.65
C GLN A 221 11.65 -7.15 -18.47
N THR A 222 11.88 -6.74 -19.72
CA THR A 222 10.83 -6.25 -20.64
C THR A 222 9.76 -7.29 -20.99
N THR A 223 10.04 -8.57 -20.73
CA THR A 223 9.11 -9.71 -20.96
C THR A 223 8.40 -10.15 -19.67
N SER A 224 8.61 -9.42 -18.58
CA SER A 224 7.98 -9.67 -17.28
C SER A 224 7.11 -8.49 -16.88
N TYR A 225 6.50 -8.60 -15.72
CA TYR A 225 5.72 -7.57 -15.08
C TYR A 225 6.19 -7.42 -13.63
N SER A 226 5.92 -6.26 -13.04
CA SER A 226 6.14 -5.99 -11.62
C SER A 226 4.89 -6.29 -10.82
N GLN A 227 5.04 -6.95 -9.68
CA GLN A 227 3.91 -7.38 -8.84
C GLN A 227 3.80 -6.54 -7.57
N ILE A 228 2.63 -5.99 -7.33
CA ILE A 228 2.27 -5.39 -6.03
C ILE A 228 1.64 -6.49 -5.17
N LEU A 229 2.20 -6.73 -3.97
CA LEU A 229 1.69 -7.72 -3.01
C LEU A 229 1.06 -7.01 -1.81
N PHE A 230 -0.26 -7.08 -1.71
CA PHE A 230 -1.03 -6.45 -0.64
C PHE A 230 -1.06 -7.35 0.59
N THR A 231 -0.79 -6.77 1.77
CA THR A 231 -0.80 -7.54 3.02
C THR A 231 -2.20 -7.89 3.50
N HIS A 232 -3.23 -7.16 3.06
CA HIS A 232 -4.61 -7.35 3.48
C HIS A 232 -5.60 -6.94 2.36
N PRO A 233 -6.78 -7.60 2.22
CA PRO A 233 -7.79 -7.25 1.22
C PRO A 233 -8.24 -5.78 1.27
N LEU A 234 -8.39 -5.21 2.48
CA LEU A 234 -8.74 -3.80 2.67
C LEU A 234 -7.75 -2.80 2.08
N PHE A 235 -6.52 -3.21 1.75
CA PHE A 235 -5.52 -2.35 1.13
C PHE A 235 -5.58 -2.36 -0.40
N VAL A 236 -6.50 -3.13 -0.98
CA VAL A 236 -6.63 -3.29 -2.43
C VAL A 236 -7.47 -2.15 -3.02
N PRO A 237 -7.04 -1.55 -4.15
CA PRO A 237 -7.84 -0.64 -4.96
C PRO A 237 -9.22 -1.19 -5.33
N ALA A 238 -10.23 -0.33 -5.29
CA ALA A 238 -11.61 -0.71 -5.56
C ALA A 238 -11.86 -0.74 -7.08
N GLU A 239 -12.37 -1.87 -7.59
CA GLU A 239 -12.59 -2.09 -9.02
C GLU A 239 -13.44 -1.00 -9.67
N ASP A 240 -14.47 -0.50 -8.97
CA ASP A 240 -15.39 0.54 -9.47
C ASP A 240 -14.72 1.88 -9.79
N ILE A 241 -13.50 2.10 -9.30
CA ILE A 241 -12.70 3.30 -9.57
C ILE A 241 -11.59 3.00 -10.56
N TYR A 242 -10.93 1.85 -10.42
CA TYR A 242 -9.66 1.55 -11.08
C TYR A 242 -9.78 0.54 -12.23
N TYR A 243 -10.98 0.09 -12.61
CA TYR A 243 -11.18 -0.91 -13.69
C TYR A 243 -10.51 -0.52 -15.01
N ASP A 244 -10.43 0.77 -15.31
CA ASP A 244 -9.80 1.33 -16.51
C ASP A 244 -8.58 2.19 -16.20
N PHE A 245 -7.98 1.98 -15.04
CA PHE A 245 -6.69 2.59 -14.73
C PHE A 245 -5.68 2.24 -15.84
N PRO A 246 -4.86 3.19 -16.30
CA PRO A 246 -3.96 2.97 -17.42
C PRO A 246 -3.05 1.75 -17.18
N SER A 247 -2.93 0.95 -18.22
CA SER A 247 -2.05 -0.20 -18.26
C SER A 247 -1.27 -0.14 -19.56
N GLY A 248 0.03 -0.42 -19.51
CA GLY A 248 0.82 -0.46 -20.72
C GLY A 248 2.30 -0.73 -20.46
N CYS A 249 2.98 -1.06 -21.54
CA CYS A 249 4.42 -1.19 -21.60
C CYS A 249 4.92 -0.11 -22.59
N PRO A 250 6.09 0.52 -22.39
CA PRO A 250 6.63 1.50 -23.33
C PRO A 250 7.13 0.89 -24.65
N ASN A 251 7.11 -0.45 -24.79
CA ASN A 251 7.54 -1.13 -25.99
C ASN A 251 6.41 -1.13 -27.05
N PRO A 252 6.61 -0.48 -28.21
CA PRO A 252 5.59 -0.32 -29.26
C PRO A 252 5.17 -1.64 -29.93
N CYS A 253 5.88 -2.74 -29.68
CA CYS A 253 5.51 -4.08 -30.14
C CYS A 253 4.66 -4.87 -29.13
N CYS A 254 4.30 -4.28 -27.99
CA CYS A 254 3.40 -4.90 -27.03
C CYS A 254 1.94 -4.79 -27.49
N ASN A 255 1.17 -5.85 -27.26
CA ASN A 255 -0.28 -5.82 -27.39
C ASN A 255 -0.91 -5.22 -26.11
N ASP A 256 -2.22 -4.95 -26.14
CA ASP A 256 -2.99 -4.34 -25.03
C ASP A 256 -2.91 -5.08 -23.68
N ASP A 257 -2.43 -6.33 -23.66
CA ASP A 257 -2.24 -7.15 -22.47
C ASP A 257 -0.85 -7.00 -21.80
N CYS A 258 0.01 -6.11 -22.30
CA CYS A 258 1.33 -5.92 -21.69
C CYS A 258 1.28 -4.88 -20.56
N GLU A 259 1.36 -5.37 -19.33
CA GLU A 259 1.42 -4.55 -18.13
C GLU A 259 2.84 -4.60 -17.54
N MET A 260 3.52 -3.46 -17.49
CA MET A 260 4.82 -3.37 -16.81
C MET A 260 4.68 -3.46 -15.28
N VAL A 261 3.56 -2.96 -14.74
CA VAL A 261 3.15 -3.10 -13.35
C VAL A 261 1.74 -3.67 -13.34
N ARG A 262 1.55 -4.80 -12.66
CA ARG A 262 0.24 -5.45 -12.54
C ARG A 262 -0.60 -4.74 -11.49
N PHE A 263 -1.23 -3.64 -11.88
CA PHE A 263 -2.14 -2.88 -11.02
C PHE A 263 -3.48 -3.63 -10.88
N PRO A 264 -4.06 -3.75 -9.68
CA PRO A 264 -5.25 -4.57 -9.43
C PRO A 264 -6.56 -3.88 -9.88
N ARG A 265 -6.75 -3.76 -11.19
CA ARG A 265 -7.93 -3.12 -11.81
C ARG A 265 -9.24 -3.83 -11.47
N ARG A 266 -9.20 -5.15 -11.25
CA ARG A 266 -10.35 -6.01 -10.91
C ARG A 266 -10.49 -6.24 -9.40
N GLY A 267 -10.09 -5.25 -8.60
CA GLY A 267 -10.18 -5.32 -7.14
C GLY A 267 -9.48 -6.54 -6.54
N GLU A 268 -10.12 -7.17 -5.56
CA GLU A 268 -9.56 -8.31 -4.83
C GLU A 268 -9.26 -9.52 -5.73
N GLU A 269 -10.06 -9.75 -6.77
CA GLU A 269 -9.87 -10.87 -7.70
C GLU A 269 -8.60 -10.70 -8.56
N GLY A 270 -8.29 -9.45 -8.93
CA GLY A 270 -7.08 -9.11 -9.68
C GLY A 270 -5.83 -8.95 -8.83
N ALA A 271 -5.95 -8.92 -7.50
CA ALA A 271 -4.86 -8.55 -6.59
C ALA A 271 -4.07 -9.74 -6.03
N ALA A 272 -2.76 -9.57 -5.88
CA ALA A 272 -1.94 -10.50 -5.11
C ALA A 272 -2.04 -10.20 -3.61
N ILE A 273 -2.98 -10.87 -2.92
CA ILE A 273 -3.22 -10.64 -1.49
C ILE A 273 -2.56 -11.74 -0.64
N LEU A 274 -1.64 -11.33 0.24
CA LEU A 274 -0.90 -12.23 1.15
C LEU A 274 -1.75 -12.75 2.31
N SER A 275 -2.84 -12.07 2.65
CA SER A 275 -3.75 -12.41 3.75
C SER A 275 -3.05 -12.48 5.11
N VAL A 276 -2.17 -11.52 5.40
CA VAL A 276 -1.44 -11.45 6.66
C VAL A 276 -2.42 -11.15 7.80
N LYS A 277 -2.58 -12.11 8.72
CA LYS A 277 -3.40 -11.91 9.91
C LYS A 277 -2.66 -11.00 10.90
N ARG A 278 -3.02 -9.72 10.97
CA ARG A 278 -2.59 -8.81 12.04
C ARG A 278 -3.53 -8.99 13.26
N GLY A 279 -2.97 -9.30 14.43
CA GLY A 279 -3.72 -9.61 15.65
C GLY A 279 -2.83 -10.22 16.74
N GLY A 280 -3.17 -10.01 18.02
CA GLY A 280 -2.43 -10.57 19.16
C GLY A 280 -1.02 -9.99 19.29
N LYS A 281 0.00 -10.85 19.41
CA LYS A 281 1.42 -10.43 19.57
C LYS A 281 1.97 -9.59 18.40
N TYR A 282 1.31 -9.61 17.23
CA TYR A 282 1.78 -8.95 16.01
C TYR A 282 1.01 -7.68 15.63
N GLY A 283 0.21 -7.13 16.56
CA GLY A 283 -0.44 -5.83 16.41
C GLY A 283 -1.98 -5.88 16.37
N LYS A 284 -2.59 -4.72 16.12
CA LYS A 284 -4.05 -4.56 16.08
C LYS A 284 -4.65 -5.19 14.83
N LYS A 285 -5.86 -5.74 14.95
CA LYS A 285 -6.65 -6.24 13.82
C LYS A 285 -6.90 -5.07 12.85
N ILE A 286 -6.60 -5.26 11.56
CA ILE A 286 -6.92 -4.27 10.53
C ILE A 286 -8.44 -4.20 10.44
N ARG A 287 -8.96 -2.99 10.63
CA ARG A 287 -10.37 -2.65 10.45
C ARG A 287 -10.43 -1.27 9.83
N PRO A 288 -11.33 -1.02 8.87
CA PRO A 288 -11.57 0.32 8.40
C PRO A 288 -12.09 1.14 9.59
N LYS A 289 -11.51 2.32 9.78
CA LYS A 289 -11.98 3.30 10.75
C LYS A 289 -12.51 4.51 10.01
N GLU A 290 -13.55 5.12 10.52
CA GLU A 290 -13.93 6.47 10.09
C GLU A 290 -13.27 7.47 11.04
N MET A 291 -12.20 8.13 10.60
CA MET A 291 -11.42 9.06 11.41
C MET A 291 -11.84 10.52 11.14
N CYS A 292 -11.53 11.41 12.08
CA CYS A 292 -11.55 12.86 11.83
C CYS A 292 -10.64 13.20 10.65
N ASN A 293 -11.11 14.04 9.71
CA ASN A 293 -10.37 14.36 8.49
C ASN A 293 -9.09 15.15 8.74
N TRP A 294 -9.06 15.98 9.79
CA TRP A 294 -7.83 16.67 10.19
C TRP A 294 -6.77 15.63 10.58
N VAL A 295 -5.66 15.62 9.84
CA VAL A 295 -4.66 14.56 9.82
C VAL A 295 -3.96 14.34 11.16
N ASP A 296 -3.82 15.40 11.96
CA ASP A 296 -3.21 15.33 13.30
C ASP A 296 -4.19 14.85 14.39
N CYS A 297 -5.46 14.59 14.05
CA CYS A 297 -6.49 14.17 15.01
C CYS A 297 -6.75 12.66 14.99
N ASN A 298 -6.48 11.98 16.10
CA ASN A 298 -6.67 10.53 16.23
C ASN A 298 -8.09 10.07 16.62
N VAL A 299 -9.10 10.95 16.57
CA VAL A 299 -10.48 10.58 16.91
C VAL A 299 -11.09 9.70 15.82
N ALA A 300 -11.57 8.52 16.21
CA ALA A 300 -12.36 7.60 15.39
C ALA A 300 -13.85 7.67 15.77
N PHE A 301 -14.75 7.64 14.79
CA PHE A 301 -16.21 7.69 14.99
C PHE A 301 -16.85 6.30 15.11
N SER A 302 -16.13 5.25 14.69
CA SER A 302 -16.64 3.88 14.58
C SER A 302 -15.79 2.91 15.42
N GLU A 303 -15.70 3.13 16.73
CA GLU A 303 -15.42 2.02 17.65
C GLU A 303 -16.75 1.48 18.15
N GLU A 304 -17.34 0.54 17.40
CA GLU A 304 -18.33 -0.36 17.98
C GLU A 304 -17.63 -1.14 19.10
N THR A 305 -17.89 -0.72 20.32
CA THR A 305 -17.57 -1.41 21.56
C THR A 305 -18.14 -2.82 21.47
N ARG A 306 -17.32 -3.81 21.10
CA ARG A 306 -17.60 -5.19 21.51
C ARG A 306 -17.25 -5.30 22.99
N GLN A 307 -18.14 -4.76 23.82
CA GLN A 307 -18.29 -5.19 25.20
C GLN A 307 -18.81 -6.63 25.14
N GLY A 308 -17.99 -7.59 25.53
CA GLY A 308 -18.36 -9.01 25.52
C GLY A 308 -17.16 -9.89 25.23
N ASP A 309 -16.25 -9.97 26.21
CA ASP A 309 -15.54 -11.20 26.64
C ASP A 309 -14.42 -10.78 27.60
N SER A 310 -14.80 -10.54 28.85
CA SER A 310 -13.89 -10.45 29.98
C SER A 310 -14.63 -10.99 31.19
N GLU A 311 -14.55 -12.30 31.39
CA GLU A 311 -14.86 -12.92 32.67
C GLU A 311 -13.75 -12.55 33.69
N SER A 312 -14.21 -11.87 34.75
CA SER A 312 -13.72 -11.80 36.13
C SER A 312 -12.22 -11.65 36.44
N SER A 313 -11.89 -10.55 37.13
CA SER A 313 -11.35 -10.50 38.53
C SER A 313 -10.62 -9.15 38.70
N SER A 314 -11.16 -8.16 39.41
CA SER A 314 -11.31 -7.99 40.87
C SER A 314 -10.34 -6.90 41.37
N GLU A 315 -10.97 -5.81 41.85
CA GLU A 315 -10.57 -4.85 42.90
C GLU A 315 -9.38 -3.88 42.71
N GLY A 316 -9.67 -2.57 42.87
CA GLY A 316 -8.64 -1.53 43.11
C GLY A 316 -8.99 -0.08 42.74
N SER A 317 -9.92 0.54 43.47
CA SER A 317 -10.11 1.96 43.84
C SER A 317 -9.56 3.15 43.00
N GLN A 318 -10.53 3.96 42.54
CA GLN A 318 -10.69 5.43 42.66
C GLN A 318 -9.53 6.41 42.31
N SER A 319 -9.72 7.21 41.25
CA SER A 319 -9.69 8.68 41.37
C SER A 319 -10.46 9.37 40.24
N ASN A 320 -11.10 10.46 40.62
CA ASN A 320 -12.23 11.11 39.97
C ASN A 320 -11.74 12.20 38.99
N ARG A 321 -12.03 12.05 37.69
CA ARG A 321 -12.17 13.16 36.73
C ARG A 321 -13.30 12.81 35.76
N GLU A 322 -14.49 13.24 36.16
CA GLU A 322 -15.71 13.22 35.36
C GLU A 322 -15.55 14.10 34.11
N CYS A 323 -15.25 13.47 32.97
CA CYS A 323 -15.70 13.97 31.68
C CYS A 323 -16.92 13.15 31.27
N ASN A 324 -18.03 13.43 31.96
CA ASN A 324 -19.34 12.91 31.62
C ASN A 324 -19.81 13.59 30.33
N ASN A 325 -19.64 12.92 29.19
CA ASN A 325 -20.47 13.12 28.00
C ASN A 325 -20.43 11.87 27.13
N GLY A 326 -21.15 10.86 27.60
CA GLY A 326 -21.53 9.66 26.85
C GLY A 326 -22.58 9.96 25.78
N THR A 327 -22.24 10.82 24.82
CA THR A 327 -22.96 10.93 23.55
C THR A 327 -22.02 10.41 22.48
N ILE A 328 -22.46 9.39 21.75
CA ILE A 328 -21.84 8.95 20.49
C ILE A 328 -21.64 10.21 19.66
N LYS A 329 -20.40 10.71 19.56
CA LYS A 329 -20.09 11.94 18.82
C LYS A 329 -20.28 11.64 17.35
N ASN A 330 -21.51 11.79 16.88
CA ASN A 330 -21.84 11.86 15.45
C ASN A 330 -21.06 13.04 14.90
N GLY A 331 -19.85 12.79 14.39
CA GLY A 331 -18.95 13.84 13.92
C GLY A 331 -19.62 14.76 12.91
N LEU A 332 -19.11 15.99 12.84
CA LEU A 332 -19.57 17.04 11.95
C LEU A 332 -19.19 16.70 10.50
N VAL A 333 -20.17 16.29 9.71
CA VAL A 333 -20.01 16.06 8.27
C VAL A 333 -20.04 17.39 7.54
N CYS A 334 -19.14 17.61 6.59
CA CYS A 334 -19.17 18.83 5.78
C CYS A 334 -20.52 18.95 5.03
N SER A 335 -21.25 20.02 5.29
CA SER A 335 -22.58 20.27 4.70
C SER A 335 -22.55 20.42 3.18
N LYS A 336 -21.43 20.86 2.60
CA LYS A 336 -21.27 21.11 1.17
C LYS A 336 -20.94 19.83 0.39
N CYS A 337 -19.85 19.15 0.72
CA CYS A 337 -19.39 17.98 -0.04
C CYS A 337 -19.87 16.65 0.51
N ARG A 338 -20.18 16.59 1.82
CA ARG A 338 -20.52 15.36 2.56
C ARG A 338 -19.45 14.25 2.51
N LEU A 339 -18.23 14.56 2.05
CA LEU A 339 -17.13 13.59 1.93
C LEU A 339 -16.29 13.47 3.21
N VAL A 340 -16.20 14.53 4.00
CA VAL A 340 -15.31 14.58 5.17
C VAL A 340 -16.10 14.78 6.45
N LYS A 341 -15.54 14.27 7.56
CA LYS A 341 -16.13 14.31 8.89
C LYS A 341 -15.12 14.78 9.92
N TYR A 342 -15.53 15.66 10.82
CA TYR A 342 -14.68 16.26 11.85
C TYR A 342 -15.24 16.01 13.24
N CYS A 343 -14.39 15.86 14.25
CA CYS A 343 -14.88 15.71 15.62
C CYS A 343 -15.26 17.04 16.27
N SER A 344 -14.87 18.18 15.68
CA SER A 344 -15.23 19.53 16.14
C SER A 344 -15.08 20.58 15.03
N PRO A 345 -15.71 21.77 15.16
CA PRO A 345 -15.58 22.86 14.19
C PRO A 345 -14.15 23.40 14.09
N GLU A 346 -13.38 23.34 15.17
CA GLU A 346 -11.97 23.78 15.19
C GLU A 346 -11.12 22.93 14.25
N HIS A 347 -11.34 21.61 14.21
CA HIS A 347 -10.62 20.72 13.29
C HIS A 347 -11.01 20.96 11.84
N GLN A 348 -12.29 21.27 11.58
CA GLN A 348 -12.72 21.70 10.25
C GLN A 348 -12.02 22.99 9.83
N LYS A 349 -11.86 23.96 10.75
CA LYS A 349 -11.16 25.22 10.47
C LYS A 349 -9.68 25.01 10.16
N LYS A 350 -9.00 24.13 10.91
CA LYS A 350 -7.58 23.77 10.67
C LYS A 350 -7.36 23.08 9.33
N ASP A 351 -8.29 22.20 8.94
CA ASP A 351 -8.24 21.46 7.68
C ASP A 351 -8.77 22.25 6.47
N TRP A 352 -9.35 23.44 6.69
CA TRP A 352 -10.13 24.14 5.67
C TRP A 352 -9.30 24.55 4.45
N ASP A 353 -8.06 24.95 4.64
CA ASP A 353 -7.20 25.39 3.54
C ASP A 353 -6.91 24.26 2.53
N GLU A 354 -6.77 23.03 3.02
CA GLU A 354 -6.66 21.84 2.16
C GLU A 354 -8.01 21.43 1.61
N HIS A 355 -9.00 21.23 2.48
CA HIS A 355 -10.32 20.72 2.11
C HIS A 355 -11.04 21.61 1.10
N ARG A 356 -10.91 22.94 1.18
CA ARG A 356 -11.58 23.85 0.23
C ARG A 356 -11.14 23.64 -1.23
N ARG A 357 -9.96 23.04 -1.48
CA ARG A 357 -9.47 22.69 -2.82
C ARG A 357 -10.39 21.65 -3.49
N VAL A 358 -10.90 20.69 -2.72
CA VAL A 358 -11.76 19.62 -3.21
C VAL A 358 -13.24 19.79 -2.86
N CYS A 359 -13.58 20.68 -1.93
CA CYS A 359 -14.95 20.87 -1.45
C CYS A 359 -15.91 21.41 -2.54
N ALA A 360 -16.72 20.51 -3.11
CA ALA A 360 -17.77 20.77 -4.09
C ALA A 360 -19.07 20.05 -3.71
N LYS A 361 -20.22 20.57 -4.17
CA LYS A 361 -21.50 19.88 -3.98
C LYS A 361 -21.51 18.58 -4.80
N PRO A 362 -21.98 17.44 -4.24
CA PRO A 362 -22.11 16.22 -5.02
C PRO A 362 -23.06 16.45 -6.21
N ALA A 363 -22.71 15.90 -7.36
CA ALA A 363 -23.59 15.90 -8.52
C ALA A 363 -24.73 14.91 -8.24
N ASN A 364 -25.91 15.44 -7.92
CA ASN A 364 -27.12 14.76 -7.47
C ASN A 364 -27.06 14.33 -5.98
N ALA A 365 -27.86 15.02 -5.16
CA ALA A 365 -28.31 14.59 -3.84
C ALA A 365 -29.81 14.37 -3.90
#